data_AF-A0A951I7V7-F1
#
_entry.id   AF-A0A951I7V7-F1
#
_cell.length_a   1.000
_cell.length_b   1.000
_cell.length_c   1.000
_cell.angle_alpha   90.00
_cell.angle_beta   90.00
_cell.angle_gamma   90.00
#
_symmetry.space_group_name_H-M   'P 1'
#
loop_
_entity.id
_entity.type
_entity.pdbx_description
1 polymer ?
#
loop_
_entity_poly.entity_id
_entity_poly.type
_entity_poly.pdbx_seq_one_letter_code
_entity_poly.pdbx_strand_id
1 'polypeptide(L)'
;MSRPAYFLRDYFRILPALIITVCSVRIYEYYFIAFKSFVNHAWYYELLGLFYDIWACLLFATVVFLPCLLLSMLSPKAGRILFHALNVLMIVLYLSLIVVYSERNTPFDHELFTRSLHESWLTTKQMMTSGPLLYLPFVLYIGEYFLLCNALFRKRNPGNRTVGAWLLCCLLALIFIKFADPPEKWFRQKAAYYFTTNKFLFFAADNISYFSNLHEFDASKLSKEQLA
;
A
#
# COMPACT_ATOMS: atom_id res chain seq x y z
N MET A 1 -19.80 -17.45 -21.67
CA MET A 1 -19.11 -16.20 -21.26
C MET A 1 -17.72 -16.20 -21.85
N SER A 2 -17.23 -15.05 -22.34
CA SER A 2 -15.86 -14.93 -22.86
C SER A 2 -14.82 -15.08 -21.73
N ARG A 3 -13.59 -15.51 -22.07
CA ARG A 3 -12.48 -15.64 -21.11
C ARG A 3 -12.26 -14.37 -20.27
N PRO A 4 -12.31 -13.15 -20.84
CA PRO A 4 -12.20 -11.90 -20.07
C PRO A 4 -13.31 -11.71 -19.04
N ALA A 5 -14.56 -12.05 -19.39
CA ALA A 5 -15.69 -11.86 -18.48
C ALA A 5 -15.63 -12.79 -17.26
N TYR A 6 -15.06 -14.00 -17.43
CA TYR A 6 -14.81 -14.91 -16.32
C TYR A 6 -13.67 -14.40 -15.43
N PHE A 7 -12.54 -13.98 -16.02
CA PHE A 7 -11.43 -13.40 -15.27
C PHE A 7 -11.86 -12.17 -14.47
N LEU A 8 -12.65 -11.27 -15.06
CA LEU A 8 -13.14 -10.05 -14.40
C LEU A 8 -13.94 -10.36 -13.12
N ARG A 9 -14.77 -11.41 -13.15
CA ARG A 9 -15.53 -11.83 -11.96
C ARG A 9 -14.62 -12.37 -10.88
N ASP A 10 -13.64 -13.19 -11.23
CA ASP A 10 -12.67 -13.72 -10.27
C ASP A 10 -11.80 -12.59 -9.69
N TYR A 11 -11.39 -11.64 -10.52
CA TYR A 11 -10.61 -10.47 -10.13
C TYR A 11 -11.33 -9.66 -9.03
N PHE A 12 -12.58 -9.28 -9.28
CA PHE A 12 -13.37 -8.53 -8.29
C PHE A 12 -13.93 -9.38 -7.14
N ARG A 13 -13.78 -10.69 -7.20
CA ARG A 13 -14.05 -11.58 -6.07
C ARG A 13 -12.86 -11.66 -5.11
N ILE A 14 -11.65 -11.55 -5.63
CA ILE A 14 -10.40 -11.55 -4.85
C ILE A 14 -10.15 -10.17 -4.22
N LEU A 15 -10.45 -9.08 -4.92
CA LEU A 15 -10.18 -7.71 -4.46
C LEU A 15 -10.68 -7.39 -3.03
N PRO A 16 -11.91 -7.76 -2.60
CA PRO A 16 -12.36 -7.51 -1.23
C PRO A 16 -11.49 -8.20 -0.17
N ALA A 17 -10.89 -9.36 -0.46
CA ALA A 17 -9.98 -10.02 0.47
C ALA A 17 -8.74 -9.17 0.73
N LEU A 18 -8.17 -8.57 -0.33
CA LEU A 18 -7.05 -7.64 -0.21
C LEU A 18 -7.45 -6.42 0.61
N ILE A 19 -8.59 -5.79 0.30
CA ILE A 19 -9.06 -4.58 1.00
C ILE A 19 -9.22 -4.85 2.49
N ILE A 20 -9.90 -5.94 2.86
CA ILE A 20 -10.10 -6.31 4.27
C ILE A 20 -8.75 -6.58 4.95
N THR A 21 -7.83 -7.28 4.29
CA THR A 21 -6.49 -7.56 4.85
C THR A 21 -5.69 -6.29 5.06
N VAL A 22 -5.66 -5.37 4.08
CA VAL A 22 -4.94 -4.09 4.22
C VAL A 22 -5.56 -3.24 5.33
N CYS A 23 -6.89 -3.24 5.46
CA CYS A 23 -7.58 -2.57 6.56
C CYS A 23 -7.30 -3.22 7.92
N SER A 24 -7.20 -4.56 8.01
CA SER A 24 -6.89 -5.25 9.27
C SER A 24 -5.44 -5.02 9.70
N VAL A 25 -4.52 -4.74 8.77
CA VAL A 25 -3.14 -4.30 9.06
C VAL A 25 -3.12 -3.00 9.88
N ARG A 26 -4.13 -2.13 9.78
CA ARG A 26 -4.23 -0.93 10.65
C ARG A 26 -4.38 -1.24 12.11
N ILE A 27 -4.98 -2.37 12.44
CA ILE A 27 -5.09 -2.82 13.83
C ILE A 27 -3.69 -3.07 14.39
N TYR A 28 -2.82 -3.71 13.58
CA TYR A 28 -1.42 -3.89 13.93
C TYR A 28 -0.68 -2.55 14.05
N GLU A 29 -0.84 -1.64 13.09
CA GLU A 29 -0.23 -0.31 13.17
C GLU A 29 -0.63 0.43 14.45
N TYR A 30 -1.93 0.42 14.79
CA TYR A 30 -2.44 1.11 15.96
C TYR A 30 -1.78 0.61 17.25
N TYR A 31 -1.74 -0.70 17.48
CA TYR A 31 -1.19 -1.25 18.72
C TYR A 31 0.33 -1.11 18.83
N PHE A 32 1.05 -1.18 17.71
CA PHE A 32 2.51 -1.16 17.71
C PHE A 32 3.09 0.26 17.66
N ILE A 33 2.39 1.19 17.02
CA ILE A 33 2.86 2.56 16.78
C ILE A 33 1.93 3.59 17.42
N ALA A 34 0.68 3.70 16.93
CA ALA A 34 -0.16 4.85 17.20
C ALA A 34 -0.57 4.97 18.68
N PHE A 35 -0.87 3.85 19.34
CA PHE A 35 -1.25 3.80 20.76
C PHE A 35 -0.14 4.28 21.71
N LYS A 36 1.13 4.15 21.30
CA LYS A 36 2.30 4.56 22.08
C LYS A 36 2.75 5.99 21.75
N SER A 37 2.12 6.62 20.77
CA SER A 37 2.49 7.96 20.32
C SER A 37 1.89 9.05 21.21
N PHE A 38 2.52 10.22 21.26
CA PHE A 38 2.02 11.40 21.96
C PHE A 38 0.96 12.19 21.14
N VAL A 39 0.22 11.50 20.27
CA VAL A 39 -0.86 12.09 19.47
C VAL A 39 -2.20 11.90 20.19
N ASN A 40 -2.86 13.02 20.52
CA ASN A 40 -4.18 12.97 21.13
C ASN A 40 -5.18 12.28 20.19
N HIS A 41 -5.94 11.33 20.73
CA HIS A 41 -6.94 10.55 19.99
C HIS A 41 -6.39 9.87 18.72
N ALA A 42 -5.21 9.24 18.82
CA ALA A 42 -4.56 8.52 17.71
C ALA A 42 -5.49 7.55 16.94
N TRP A 43 -6.45 6.92 17.62
CA TRP A 43 -7.45 6.04 17.01
C TRP A 43 -8.29 6.73 15.92
N TYR A 44 -8.58 8.03 16.05
CA TYR A 44 -9.34 8.79 15.06
C TYR A 44 -8.57 8.89 13.74
N TYR A 45 -7.26 9.13 13.82
CA TYR A 45 -6.40 9.21 12.65
C TYR A 45 -6.24 7.85 11.95
N GLU A 46 -6.16 6.75 12.71
CA GLU A 46 -6.17 5.40 12.14
C GLU A 46 -7.50 5.05 11.45
N LEU A 47 -8.64 5.47 12.01
CA LEU A 47 -9.94 5.28 11.36
C LEU A 47 -10.06 6.07 10.06
N LEU A 48 -9.55 7.30 10.02
CA LEU A 48 -9.43 8.05 8.77
C LEU A 48 -8.46 7.36 7.80
N GLY A 49 -7.40 6.73 8.32
CA GLY A 49 -6.45 5.93 7.55
C GLY A 49 -7.09 4.78 6.78
N LEU A 50 -8.14 4.15 7.32
CA LEU A 50 -8.89 3.09 6.62
C LEU A 50 -9.46 3.56 5.27
N PHE A 51 -9.89 4.81 5.19
CA PHE A 51 -10.39 5.38 3.94
C PHE A 51 -9.29 5.43 2.88
N TYR A 52 -8.10 5.91 3.25
CA TYR A 52 -6.93 5.98 2.37
C TYR A 52 -6.38 4.60 2.01
N ASP A 53 -6.51 3.61 2.89
CA ASP A 53 -6.15 2.23 2.62
C ASP A 53 -7.06 1.58 1.58
N ILE A 54 -8.39 1.79 1.68
CA ILE A 54 -9.34 1.34 0.67
C ILE A 54 -9.03 2.01 -0.67
N TRP A 55 -8.76 3.31 -0.64
CA TRP A 55 -8.41 4.08 -1.84
C TRP A 55 -7.12 3.55 -2.49
N ALA A 56 -6.09 3.28 -1.70
CA ALA A 56 -4.84 2.67 -2.14
C ALA A 56 -5.08 1.32 -2.81
N CYS A 57 -5.92 0.47 -2.23
CA CYS A 57 -6.25 -0.83 -2.81
C CYS A 57 -6.99 -0.69 -4.15
N LEU A 58 -7.89 0.29 -4.30
CA LEU A 58 -8.59 0.55 -5.56
C LEU A 58 -7.64 1.06 -6.65
N LEU A 59 -6.73 1.97 -6.30
CA LEU A 59 -5.68 2.43 -7.22
C LEU A 59 -4.75 1.29 -7.63
N PHE A 60 -4.26 0.53 -6.66
CA PHE A 60 -3.44 -0.65 -6.88
C PHE A 60 -4.14 -1.64 -7.82
N ALA A 61 -5.42 -1.96 -7.54
CA ALA A 61 -6.22 -2.83 -8.39
C ALA A 61 -6.31 -2.28 -9.82
N THR A 62 -6.53 -0.97 -9.98
CA THR A 62 -6.61 -0.35 -11.31
C THR A 62 -5.29 -0.51 -12.08
N VAL A 63 -4.15 -0.27 -11.45
CA VAL A 63 -2.83 -0.38 -12.07
C VAL A 63 -2.51 -1.83 -12.45
N VAL A 64 -2.76 -2.79 -11.55
CA VAL A 64 -2.44 -4.20 -11.81
C VAL A 64 -3.49 -4.92 -12.68
N PHE A 65 -4.65 -4.31 -12.90
CA PHE A 65 -5.72 -4.89 -13.71
C PHE A 65 -5.27 -5.18 -15.14
N LEU A 66 -4.63 -4.21 -15.81
CA LEU A 66 -4.18 -4.36 -17.20
C LEU A 66 -3.17 -5.51 -17.40
N PRO A 67 -2.04 -5.60 -16.67
CA PRO A 67 -1.10 -6.70 -16.85
C PRO A 67 -1.73 -8.06 -16.52
N CYS A 68 -2.59 -8.14 -15.49
CA CYS A 68 -3.29 -9.38 -15.16
C CYS A 68 -4.32 -9.77 -16.24
N LEU A 69 -5.03 -8.79 -16.81
CA LEU A 69 -5.97 -9.01 -17.90
C LEU A 69 -5.25 -9.52 -19.15
N LEU A 70 -4.16 -8.87 -19.57
CA LEU A 70 -3.36 -9.30 -20.73
C LEU A 70 -2.85 -10.74 -20.55
N LEU A 71 -2.31 -11.07 -19.37
CA LEU A 71 -1.88 -12.44 -19.08
C LEU A 71 -3.05 -13.42 -19.04
N SER A 72 -4.22 -13.00 -18.57
CA SER A 72 -5.44 -13.82 -18.54
C SER A 72 -5.96 -14.19 -19.93
N MET A 73 -5.69 -13.35 -20.94
CA MET A 73 -6.05 -13.64 -22.33
C MET A 73 -5.26 -14.83 -22.88
N LEU A 74 -4.01 -15.00 -22.45
CA LEU A 74 -3.18 -16.17 -22.74
C LEU A 74 -3.58 -17.37 -21.88
N SER A 75 -3.66 -17.17 -20.55
CA SER A 75 -4.03 -18.19 -19.58
C SER A 75 -4.79 -17.57 -18.40
N PRO A 76 -6.11 -17.85 -18.25
CA PRO A 76 -6.89 -17.33 -17.13
C PRO A 76 -6.31 -17.73 -15.76
N LYS A 77 -5.68 -18.91 -15.67
CA LYS A 77 -4.98 -19.36 -14.47
C LYS A 77 -3.76 -18.50 -14.17
N ALA A 78 -2.96 -18.18 -15.18
CA ALA A 78 -1.77 -17.33 -15.02
C ALA A 78 -2.13 -15.92 -14.57
N GLY A 79 -3.15 -15.29 -15.16
CA GLY A 79 -3.63 -13.97 -14.72
C GLY A 79 -4.08 -13.94 -13.25
N ARG A 80 -4.77 -15.00 -12.79
CA ARG A 80 -5.16 -15.13 -11.36
C ARG A 80 -3.96 -15.34 -10.44
N ILE A 81 -3.01 -16.19 -10.83
CA ILE A 81 -1.79 -16.43 -10.05
C ILE A 81 -0.98 -15.14 -9.91
N LEU A 82 -0.81 -14.40 -11.01
CA LEU A 82 -0.14 -13.10 -10.98
C LEU A 82 -0.84 -12.14 -10.03
N PHE A 83 -2.18 -12.06 -10.08
CA PHE A 83 -2.91 -11.18 -9.18
C PHE A 83 -2.72 -11.56 -7.70
N HIS A 84 -2.77 -12.86 -7.35
CA HIS A 84 -2.45 -13.29 -5.98
C HIS A 84 -1.01 -12.95 -5.59
N ALA A 85 -0.04 -13.16 -6.47
CA ALA A 85 1.36 -12.84 -6.20
C ALA A 85 1.58 -11.34 -5.95
N LEU A 86 0.95 -10.49 -6.76
CA LEU A 86 1.01 -9.03 -6.59
C LEU A 86 0.31 -8.58 -5.30
N ASN A 87 -0.82 -9.20 -4.93
CA ASN A 87 -1.51 -8.90 -3.66
C ASN A 87 -0.65 -9.30 -2.45
N VAL A 88 0.00 -10.46 -2.48
CA VAL A 88 0.93 -10.89 -1.42
C VAL A 88 2.12 -9.93 -1.35
N LEU A 89 2.69 -9.54 -2.49
CA LEU A 89 3.77 -8.56 -2.53
C LEU A 89 3.34 -7.22 -1.93
N MET A 90 2.15 -6.73 -2.25
CA MET A 90 1.58 -5.50 -1.67
C MET A 90 1.44 -5.60 -0.14
N ILE A 91 0.93 -6.72 0.39
CA ILE A 91 0.82 -6.94 1.84
C ILE A 91 2.19 -6.94 2.50
N VAL A 92 3.17 -7.63 1.91
CA VAL A 92 4.55 -7.68 2.41
C VAL A 92 5.17 -6.28 2.42
N LEU A 93 5.05 -5.53 1.33
CA LEU A 93 5.58 -4.17 1.23
C LEU A 93 4.91 -3.26 2.27
N TYR A 94 3.59 -3.33 2.43
CA TYR A 94 2.88 -2.50 3.38
C TYR A 94 3.30 -2.78 4.83
N LEU A 95 3.42 -4.06 5.20
CA LEU A 95 3.93 -4.45 6.52
C LEU A 95 5.38 -4.01 6.74
N SER A 96 6.25 -4.16 5.75
CA SER A 96 7.63 -3.68 5.82
C SER A 96 7.70 -2.18 6.06
N LEU A 97 6.85 -1.39 5.39
CA LEU A 97 6.78 0.06 5.60
C LEU A 97 6.31 0.42 7.01
N ILE A 98 5.35 -0.34 7.57
CA ILE A 98 4.89 -0.15 8.95
C ILE A 98 5.99 -0.51 9.95
N VAL A 99 6.73 -1.60 9.72
CA VAL A 99 7.89 -1.97 10.56
C VAL A 99 8.95 -0.87 10.55
N VAL A 100 9.30 -0.35 9.38
CA VAL A 100 10.26 0.76 9.30
C VAL A 100 9.71 1.99 10.02
N TYR A 101 8.41 2.27 9.89
CA TYR A 101 7.76 3.36 10.60
C TYR A 101 7.78 3.16 12.12
N SER A 102 7.55 1.94 12.64
CA SER A 102 7.56 1.66 14.08
C SER A 102 8.92 1.88 14.71
N GLU A 103 9.99 1.60 13.97
CA GLU A 103 11.37 1.77 14.46
C GLU A 103 11.85 3.22 14.35
N ARG A 104 11.45 3.93 13.28
CA ARG A 104 11.95 5.30 13.00
C ARG A 104 11.03 6.42 13.48
N ASN A 105 9.76 6.13 13.75
CA ASN A 105 8.69 7.13 13.94
C ASN A 105 8.51 8.10 12.75
N THR A 106 9.07 7.77 11.59
CA THR A 106 8.85 8.44 10.29
C THR A 106 8.65 7.37 9.22
N PRO A 107 7.61 7.48 8.35
CA PRO A 107 7.44 6.55 7.24
C PRO A 107 8.66 6.52 6.34
N PHE A 108 8.89 5.38 5.69
CA PHE A 108 10.00 5.25 4.76
C PHE A 108 9.73 6.03 3.47
N ASP A 109 10.77 6.67 2.94
CA ASP A 109 10.73 7.64 1.85
C ASP A 109 11.80 7.29 0.78
N HIS A 110 12.12 8.24 -0.10
CA HIS A 110 13.12 8.09 -1.18
C HIS A 110 14.54 7.77 -0.71
N GLU A 111 14.82 7.77 0.60
CA GLU A 111 16.12 7.34 1.14
C GLU A 111 16.54 5.93 0.69
N LEU A 112 15.59 5.07 0.28
CA LEU A 112 15.91 3.77 -0.31
C LEU A 112 16.84 3.90 -1.54
N PHE A 113 16.68 4.95 -2.33
CA PHE A 113 17.44 5.17 -3.56
C PHE A 113 18.72 5.97 -3.36
N THR A 114 18.92 6.57 -2.19
CA THR A 114 20.13 7.32 -1.85
C THR A 114 21.12 6.50 -1.03
N ARG A 115 20.67 5.43 -0.37
CA ARG A 115 21.51 4.53 0.44
C ARG A 115 22.18 3.44 -0.39
N SER A 116 23.37 3.04 0.02
CA SER A 116 24.03 1.86 -0.55
C SER A 116 23.31 0.56 -0.14
N LEU A 117 23.42 -0.48 -0.97
CA LEU A 117 22.89 -1.81 -0.64
C LEU A 117 23.46 -2.36 0.68
N HIS A 118 24.72 -2.02 0.98
CA HIS A 118 25.39 -2.41 2.22
C HIS A 118 24.75 -1.78 3.46
N GLU A 119 24.47 -0.47 3.42
CA GLU A 119 23.80 0.24 4.52
C GLU A 119 22.35 -0.23 4.70
N SER A 120 21.64 -0.46 3.59
CA SER A 120 20.28 -1.03 3.62
C SER A 120 20.25 -2.42 4.26
N TRP A 121 21.25 -3.26 3.95
CA TRP A 121 21.40 -4.58 4.57
C TRP A 121 21.71 -4.49 6.07
N LEU A 122 22.65 -3.64 6.48
CA LEU A 122 22.98 -3.44 7.89
C LEU A 122 21.78 -2.93 8.70
N THR A 123 21.04 -1.97 8.15
CA THR A 123 19.82 -1.43 8.76
C THR A 123 18.78 -2.53 8.93
N THR A 124 18.55 -3.33 7.88
CA THR A 124 17.62 -4.46 7.94
C THR A 124 18.05 -5.47 9.00
N LYS A 125 19.33 -5.82 9.04
CA LYS A 125 19.89 -6.76 10.02
C LYS A 125 19.72 -6.26 11.45
N GLN A 126 19.90 -4.97 11.70
CA GLN A 126 19.66 -4.37 13.01
C GLN A 126 18.16 -4.45 13.38
N MET A 127 17.24 -4.17 12.45
CA MET A 127 15.80 -4.34 12.69
C MET A 127 15.39 -5.81 12.92
N MET A 128 16.07 -6.76 12.28
CA MET A 128 15.82 -8.19 12.49
C MET A 128 16.20 -8.67 13.90
N THR A 129 17.04 -7.94 14.65
CA THR A 129 17.38 -8.31 16.04
C THR A 129 16.23 -8.11 17.03
N SER A 130 15.13 -7.46 16.61
CA SER A 130 13.87 -7.37 17.37
C SER A 130 13.18 -8.73 17.59
N GLY A 131 13.72 -9.81 17.01
CA GLY A 131 13.35 -11.19 17.30
C GLY A 131 12.28 -11.75 16.35
N PRO A 132 11.93 -13.04 16.49
CA PRO A 132 11.02 -13.74 15.58
C PRO A 132 9.60 -13.14 15.55
N LEU A 133 9.22 -12.38 16.59
CA LEU A 133 7.95 -11.66 16.66
C LEU A 133 7.77 -10.63 15.54
N LEU A 134 8.86 -10.12 14.96
CA LEU A 134 8.83 -9.21 13.82
C LEU A 134 8.20 -9.85 12.57
N TYR A 135 8.37 -11.17 12.40
CA TYR A 135 7.89 -11.90 11.22
C TYR A 135 6.46 -12.41 11.37
N LEU A 136 5.94 -12.45 12.60
CA LEU A 136 4.61 -12.96 12.89
C LEU A 136 3.50 -12.23 12.11
N PRO A 137 3.49 -10.88 12.01
CA PRO A 137 2.51 -10.15 11.19
C PRO A 137 2.51 -10.60 9.73
N PHE A 138 3.67 -10.87 9.13
CA PHE A 138 3.74 -11.31 7.73
C PHE A 138 3.01 -12.63 7.52
N VAL A 139 3.25 -13.61 8.38
CA VAL A 139 2.58 -14.92 8.29
C VAL A 139 1.08 -14.78 8.57
N LEU A 140 0.71 -14.00 9.60
CA LEU A 140 -0.69 -13.80 10.00
C LEU A 140 -1.51 -13.13 8.90
N TYR A 141 -1.06 -11.99 8.35
CA TYR A 141 -1.83 -11.23 7.36
C TYR A 141 -1.83 -11.89 5.97
N ILE A 142 -0.76 -12.60 5.58
CA ILE A 142 -0.79 -13.44 4.37
C ILE A 142 -1.78 -14.60 4.56
N GLY A 143 -1.77 -15.24 5.74
CA GLY A 143 -2.73 -16.28 6.10
C GLY A 143 -4.17 -15.77 6.08
N GLU A 144 -4.43 -14.63 6.71
CA GLU A 144 -5.73 -13.95 6.70
C GLU A 144 -6.21 -13.70 5.26
N TYR A 145 -5.36 -13.16 4.40
CA TYR A 145 -5.69 -12.92 3.00
C TYR A 145 -6.18 -14.18 2.28
N PHE A 146 -5.47 -15.32 2.43
CA PHE A 146 -5.89 -16.57 1.80
C PHE A 146 -7.13 -17.19 2.44
N LEU A 147 -7.31 -17.04 3.77
CA LEU A 147 -8.54 -17.46 4.47
C LEU A 147 -9.75 -16.67 3.97
N LEU A 148 -9.61 -15.34 3.83
CA LEU A 148 -10.63 -14.45 3.28
C LEU A 148 -10.93 -14.78 1.83
N CYS A 149 -9.91 -15.01 1.01
CA CYS A 149 -10.08 -15.51 -0.36
C CYS A 149 -10.94 -16.77 -0.33
N ASN A 150 -10.55 -17.81 0.40
CA ASN A 150 -11.30 -19.06 0.49
C ASN A 150 -12.75 -18.85 0.95
N ALA A 151 -12.97 -18.03 1.97
CA ALA A 151 -14.31 -17.70 2.46
C ALA A 151 -15.18 -16.99 1.40
N LEU A 152 -14.61 -16.05 0.65
CA LEU A 152 -15.28 -15.35 -0.46
C LEU A 152 -15.44 -16.26 -1.70
N PHE A 153 -14.54 -17.24 -1.88
CA PHE A 153 -14.62 -18.29 -2.91
C PHE A 153 -15.71 -19.34 -2.63
N ARG A 154 -16.22 -19.43 -1.40
CA ARG A 154 -17.40 -20.23 -1.08
C ARG A 154 -18.71 -19.51 -1.38
N LYS A 155 -18.73 -18.17 -1.39
CA LYS A 155 -19.93 -17.37 -1.72
C LYS A 155 -20.22 -17.39 -3.22
N ARG A 156 -21.46 -17.12 -3.64
CA ARG A 156 -21.84 -17.07 -5.07
C ARG A 156 -20.98 -16.04 -5.84
N ASN A 157 -20.67 -16.35 -7.09
CA ASN A 157 -19.93 -15.43 -7.98
C ASN A 157 -20.62 -14.05 -8.03
N PRO A 158 -19.84 -12.95 -8.04
CA PRO A 158 -20.40 -11.61 -8.11
C PRO A 158 -21.23 -11.45 -9.39
N GLY A 159 -22.41 -10.84 -9.25
CA GLY A 159 -23.27 -10.50 -10.38
C GLY A 159 -22.66 -9.38 -11.22
N ASN A 160 -23.15 -9.19 -12.44
CA ASN A 160 -22.65 -8.15 -13.35
C ASN A 160 -22.76 -6.73 -12.76
N ARG A 161 -23.81 -6.46 -11.96
CA ARG A 161 -23.98 -5.16 -11.27
C ARG A 161 -22.86 -4.90 -10.26
N THR A 162 -22.49 -5.92 -9.47
CA THR A 162 -21.40 -5.82 -8.49
C THR A 162 -20.06 -5.60 -9.17
N VAL A 163 -19.80 -6.32 -10.26
CA VAL A 163 -18.59 -6.12 -11.07
C VAL A 163 -18.54 -4.71 -11.66
N GLY A 164 -19.67 -4.22 -12.20
CA GLY A 164 -19.78 -2.86 -12.71
C GLY A 164 -19.55 -1.79 -11.63
N ALA A 165 -20.07 -1.99 -10.43
CA ALA A 165 -19.85 -1.11 -9.30
C ALA A 165 -18.37 -1.04 -8.89
N TRP A 166 -17.69 -2.18 -8.80
CA TRP A 166 -16.25 -2.21 -8.51
C TRP A 166 -15.41 -1.52 -9.59
N LEU A 167 -15.73 -1.76 -10.87
CA LEU A 167 -15.07 -1.05 -11.98
C LEU A 167 -15.24 0.46 -11.87
N LEU A 168 -16.46 0.91 -11.56
CA LEU A 168 -16.73 2.33 -11.35
C LEU A 168 -15.91 2.88 -10.16
N CYS A 169 -15.85 2.17 -9.03
CA CYS A 169 -15.03 2.58 -7.89
C CYS A 169 -13.55 2.68 -8.24
N CYS A 170 -12.99 1.71 -8.96
CA CYS A 170 -11.61 1.74 -9.46
C CYS A 170 -11.36 2.94 -10.38
N LEU A 171 -12.26 3.19 -11.33
CA LEU A 171 -12.19 4.32 -12.25
C LEU A 171 -12.24 5.67 -11.49
N LEU A 172 -13.18 5.80 -10.54
CA LEU A 172 -13.30 7.00 -9.72
C LEU A 172 -12.06 7.22 -8.86
N ALA A 173 -11.50 6.17 -8.25
CA ALA A 173 -10.27 6.26 -7.47
C ALA A 173 -9.10 6.80 -8.32
N LEU A 174 -9.00 6.38 -9.59
CA LEU A 174 -8.01 6.88 -10.55
C LEU A 174 -8.26 8.34 -10.96
N ILE A 175 -9.50 8.71 -11.27
CA ILE A 175 -9.87 10.09 -11.64
C ILE A 175 -9.55 11.05 -10.48
N PHE A 176 -9.84 10.64 -9.26
CA PHE A 176 -9.64 11.42 -8.05
C PHE A 176 -8.31 11.09 -7.34
N ILE A 177 -7.28 10.63 -8.07
CA ILE A 177 -5.99 10.23 -7.48
C ILE A 177 -5.32 11.31 -6.63
N LYS A 178 -5.57 12.60 -6.91
CA LYS A 178 -5.06 13.72 -6.09
C LYS A 178 -5.58 13.72 -4.65
N PHE A 179 -6.66 13.01 -4.37
CA PHE A 179 -7.25 12.87 -3.03
C PHE A 179 -6.82 11.57 -2.33
N ALA A 180 -5.94 10.78 -2.95
CA ALA A 180 -5.49 9.50 -2.40
C ALA A 180 -4.56 9.65 -1.19
N ASP A 181 -4.07 10.85 -0.91
CA ASP A 181 -3.30 11.20 0.30
C ASP A 181 -3.87 12.50 0.90
N PRO A 182 -4.07 12.58 2.23
CA PRO A 182 -4.53 13.82 2.85
C PRO A 182 -3.43 14.90 2.79
N PRO A 183 -3.78 16.19 2.65
CA PRO A 183 -2.78 17.25 2.77
C PRO A 183 -2.16 17.31 4.18
N GLU A 184 -0.82 17.31 4.29
CA GLU A 184 -0.11 17.41 5.58
C GLU A 184 -0.55 18.65 6.40
N LYS A 185 -0.87 19.76 5.72
CA LYS A 185 -1.36 21.00 6.32
C LYS A 185 -2.69 20.87 7.09
N TRP A 186 -3.42 19.77 6.93
CA TRP A 186 -4.64 19.50 7.71
C TRP A 186 -4.34 19.03 9.14
N PHE A 187 -3.09 18.68 9.43
CA PHE A 187 -2.69 18.10 10.71
C PHE A 187 -1.81 19.07 11.50
N ARG A 188 -2.09 19.19 12.80
CA ARG A 188 -1.26 19.98 13.72
C ARG A 188 0.05 19.29 14.07
N GLN A 189 0.07 17.96 14.01
CA GLN A 189 1.22 17.13 14.33
C GLN A 189 1.52 16.21 13.15
N LYS A 190 2.80 16.10 12.79
CA LYS A 190 3.24 15.26 11.66
C LYS A 190 2.91 13.77 11.85
N ALA A 191 3.01 13.28 13.08
CA ALA A 191 2.62 11.90 13.41
C ALA A 191 1.14 11.61 13.10
N ALA A 192 0.24 12.58 13.33
CA ALA A 192 -1.18 12.42 13.01
C ALA A 192 -1.44 12.31 11.49
N TYR A 193 -0.69 13.06 10.70
CA TYR A 193 -0.67 12.93 9.24
C TYR A 193 -0.23 11.51 8.86
N TYR A 194 0.90 11.04 9.40
CA TYR A 194 1.41 9.70 9.12
C TYR A 194 0.46 8.57 9.53
N PHE A 195 -0.27 8.69 10.64
CA PHE A 195 -1.33 7.73 10.99
C PHE A 195 -2.51 7.77 10.02
N THR A 196 -2.77 8.88 9.36
CA THR A 196 -3.88 8.98 8.41
C THR A 196 -3.48 8.54 7.01
N THR A 197 -2.21 8.68 6.61
CA THR A 197 -1.77 8.29 5.26
C THR A 197 -1.65 6.78 5.12
N ASN A 198 -1.90 6.27 3.91
CA ASN A 198 -1.51 4.92 3.54
C ASN A 198 -0.01 4.90 3.21
N LYS A 199 0.76 4.04 3.89
CA LYS A 199 2.24 4.10 3.83
C LYS A 199 2.77 3.73 2.44
N PHE A 200 2.07 2.85 1.73
CA PHE A 200 2.46 2.49 0.37
C PHE A 200 2.24 3.65 -0.59
N LEU A 201 1.09 4.34 -0.51
CA LEU A 201 0.85 5.53 -1.33
C LEU A 201 1.80 6.67 -0.97
N PHE A 202 2.05 6.90 0.32
CA PHE A 202 3.04 7.87 0.79
C PHE A 202 4.41 7.59 0.16
N PHE A 203 4.90 6.36 0.28
CA PHE A 203 6.17 5.94 -0.30
C PHE A 203 6.18 6.13 -1.83
N ALA A 204 5.13 5.72 -2.54
CA ALA A 204 5.07 5.87 -3.99
C ALA A 204 5.08 7.34 -4.43
N ALA A 205 4.30 8.20 -3.76
CA ALA A 205 4.19 9.61 -4.06
C ALA A 205 5.50 10.35 -3.77
N ASP A 206 6.14 10.06 -2.63
CA ASP A 206 7.43 10.64 -2.25
C ASP A 206 8.51 10.32 -3.28
N ASN A 207 8.59 9.07 -3.73
CA ASN A 207 9.56 8.65 -4.75
C ASN A 207 9.31 9.30 -6.10
N ILE A 208 8.05 9.40 -6.54
CA ILE A 208 7.71 10.09 -7.78
C ILE A 208 8.13 11.55 -7.70
N SER A 209 7.87 12.22 -6.58
CA SER A 209 8.29 13.61 -6.35
C SER A 209 9.81 13.74 -6.40
N TYR A 210 10.54 12.88 -5.69
CA TYR A 210 11.99 12.86 -5.67
C TYR A 210 12.59 12.71 -7.08
N PHE A 211 12.14 11.73 -7.86
CA PHE A 211 12.65 11.52 -9.22
C PHE A 211 12.25 12.64 -10.20
N SER A 212 11.07 13.24 -10.02
CA SER A 212 10.63 14.37 -10.85
C SER A 212 11.48 15.61 -10.61
N ASN A 213 11.93 15.82 -9.37
CA ASN A 213 12.69 17.00 -8.96
C ASN A 213 14.21 16.75 -8.88
N LEU A 214 14.68 15.53 -9.22
CA LEU A 214 16.07 15.11 -9.10
C LEU A 214 17.06 16.04 -9.84
N HIS A 215 16.58 16.71 -10.90
CA HIS A 215 17.38 17.61 -11.73
C HIS A 215 17.04 19.09 -11.53
N GLU A 216 16.08 19.41 -10.66
CA GLU A 216 15.74 20.81 -10.34
C GLU A 216 16.79 21.45 -9.42
N PHE A 217 17.46 20.65 -8.59
CA PHE A 217 18.56 21.09 -7.73
C PHE A 217 19.92 20.68 -8.30
N ASP A 218 20.30 21.31 -9.42
CA ASP A 218 21.64 21.17 -9.97
C ASP A 218 22.58 22.16 -9.27
N ALA A 219 23.36 21.67 -8.29
CA ALA A 219 24.33 22.50 -7.57
C ALA A 219 25.41 23.11 -8.49
N SER A 220 25.58 22.57 -9.71
CA SER A 220 26.46 23.15 -10.74
C SER A 220 25.87 24.40 -11.41
N LYS A 221 24.58 24.69 -11.20
CA LYS A 221 23.88 25.89 -11.67
C LYS A 221 23.70 26.96 -10.57
N LEU A 222 24.12 26.68 -9.34
CA LEU A 222 24.09 27.67 -8.26
C LEU A 222 25.20 28.70 -8.47
N SER A 223 24.84 29.98 -8.42
CA SER A 223 25.82 31.07 -8.45
C SER A 223 26.69 31.05 -7.18
N LYS A 224 27.89 31.63 -7.23
CA LYS A 224 28.79 31.73 -6.06
C LYS A 224 28.13 32.41 -4.85
N GLU A 225 27.13 33.26 -5.08
CA GLU A 225 26.34 33.95 -4.04
C GLU A 225 25.28 33.06 -3.38
N GLN A 226 24.87 31.97 -4.04
CA GLN A 226 23.94 30.97 -3.50
C GLN A 226 24.66 29.79 -2.84
N LEU A 227 25.99 29.72 -3.00
CA LEU A 227 26.89 28.71 -2.40
C LEU A 227 27.61 29.23 -1.14
N ALA A 228 27.49 30.52 -0.82
CA ALA A 228 28.07 31.19 0.35
C ALA A 228 27.02 31.36 1.46
#